data_AF-A0AAE1WQD1-F1
#
_entry.id   AF-A0AAE1WQD1-F1
#
_cell.length_a   1.000
_cell.length_b   1.000
_cell.length_c   1.000
_cell.angle_alpha   90.00
_cell.angle_beta   90.00
_cell.angle_gamma   90.00
#
_symmetry.space_group_name_H-M   'P 1'
#
loop_
_entity.id
_entity.type
_entity.pdbx_description
1 polymer ?
#
loop_
_entity_poly.entity_id
_entity_poly.type
_entity_poly.pdbx_seq_one_letter_code
_entity_poly.pdbx_strand_id
1 'polypeptide(L)'
;MTNDIQKQYDRHDDVQSIMLHKSQVYAVPHRYIRYAATKSFFSTKMIQGSSVQEHGVKMLSLVEKLKDLKADLEKQTYIDVILQSLPPSFDPFIVNYNMNGLDKDLLS
;
A
#
# COMPACT_ATOMS: atom_id res chain seq x y z
N MET A 1 -24.66 21.17 48.22
CA MET A 1 -24.88 19.75 47.84
C MET A 1 -24.52 19.62 46.38
N THR A 2 -23.30 19.21 46.08
CA THR A 2 -22.78 18.98 44.72
C THR A 2 -22.09 17.65 44.83
N ASN A 3 -22.66 16.56 44.32
CA ASN A 3 -21.93 15.29 44.45
C ASN A 3 -22.10 14.29 43.34
N ASP A 4 -23.28 14.11 42.74
CA ASP A 4 -23.43 12.95 41.86
C ASP A 4 -23.44 13.29 40.37
N ILE A 5 -24.06 14.42 40.00
CA ILE A 5 -24.14 14.84 38.58
C ILE A 5 -22.78 15.34 38.08
N GLN A 6 -22.06 16.13 38.88
CA GLN A 6 -20.73 16.64 38.49
C GLN A 6 -19.71 15.50 38.36
N LYS A 7 -19.69 14.56 39.32
CA LYS A 7 -18.82 13.36 39.26
C LYS A 7 -19.16 12.45 38.09
N GLN A 8 -20.42 12.34 37.68
CA GLN A 8 -20.79 11.56 36.49
C GLN A 8 -20.32 12.24 35.20
N TYR A 9 -20.41 13.57 35.12
CA TYR A 9 -19.91 14.33 33.97
C TYR A 9 -18.40 14.22 33.84
N ASP A 10 -17.66 14.43 34.94
CA ASP A 10 -16.20 14.30 34.99
C ASP A 10 -15.73 12.87 34.65
N ARG A 11 -16.48 11.84 35.09
CA ARG A 11 -16.20 10.43 34.73
C ARG A 11 -16.50 10.12 33.27
N HIS A 12 -17.52 10.74 32.68
CA HIS A 12 -17.87 10.51 31.28
C HIS A 12 -16.84 11.16 30.34
N ASP A 13 -16.37 12.36 30.69
CA ASP A 13 -15.26 13.02 29.97
C ASP A 13 -13.95 12.24 30.12
N ASP A 14 -13.68 11.65 31.28
CA ASP A 14 -12.54 10.74 31.50
C ASP A 14 -12.65 9.46 30.66
N VAL A 15 -13.83 8.85 30.57
CA VAL A 15 -14.05 7.66 29.72
C VAL A 15 -13.91 7.99 28.23
N GLN A 16 -14.46 9.11 27.76
CA GLN A 16 -14.30 9.52 26.36
C GLN A 16 -12.85 9.87 26.03
N SER A 17 -12.16 10.57 26.92
CA SER A 17 -10.74 10.92 26.73
C SER A 17 -9.84 9.69 26.80
N ILE A 18 -10.11 8.71 27.68
CA ILE A 18 -9.41 7.41 27.69
C ILE A 18 -9.71 6.60 26.42
N MET A 19 -10.94 6.62 25.91
CA MET A 19 -11.31 5.92 24.67
C MET A 19 -10.66 6.56 23.45
N LEU A 20 -10.67 7.89 23.35
CA LEU A 20 -9.95 8.66 22.33
C LEU A 20 -8.45 8.41 22.41
N HIS A 21 -7.88 8.45 23.61
CA HIS A 21 -6.45 8.19 23.82
C HIS A 21 -6.08 6.75 23.44
N LYS A 22 -6.86 5.75 23.84
CA LYS A 22 -6.67 4.36 23.39
C LYS A 22 -6.77 4.26 21.87
N SER A 23 -7.78 4.87 21.24
CA SER A 23 -7.94 4.84 19.78
C SER A 23 -6.75 5.47 19.05
N GLN A 24 -6.14 6.52 19.60
CA GLN A 24 -4.95 7.17 19.05
C GLN A 24 -3.68 6.34 19.27
N VAL A 25 -3.54 5.65 20.41
CA VAL A 25 -2.37 4.80 20.70
C VAL A 25 -2.38 3.52 19.85
N TYR A 26 -3.55 3.03 19.43
CA TYR A 26 -3.68 1.89 18.50
C TYR A 26 -3.75 2.30 17.02
N ALA A 27 -3.78 3.59 16.71
CA ALA A 27 -3.79 4.05 15.32
C ALA A 27 -2.41 3.85 14.70
N VAL A 28 -2.32 2.97 13.69
CA VAL A 28 -1.11 2.83 12.89
C VAL A 28 -0.86 4.16 12.18
N PRO A 29 0.30 4.81 12.36
CA PRO A 29 0.56 6.10 11.74
C PRO A 29 0.44 6.02 10.22
N HIS A 30 -0.23 7.00 9.60
CA HIS A 30 -0.38 7.05 8.13
C HIS A 30 0.97 6.93 7.40
N ARG A 31 2.03 7.54 7.95
CA ARG A 31 3.40 7.43 7.43
C ARG A 31 3.89 5.98 7.40
N TYR A 32 3.57 5.18 8.42
CA TYR A 32 3.94 3.77 8.47
C TYR A 32 3.15 2.94 7.47
N ILE A 33 1.84 3.17 7.32
CA ILE A 33 1.00 2.49 6.31
C ILE A 33 1.55 2.76 4.90
N ARG A 34 1.88 4.02 4.62
CA ARG A 34 2.50 4.43 3.36
C ARG A 34 3.83 3.75 3.12
N TYR A 35 4.70 3.74 4.14
CA TYR A 35 5.99 3.04 4.07
C TYR A 35 5.81 1.54 3.82
N ALA A 36 4.89 0.88 4.53
CA ALA A 36 4.63 -0.55 4.36
C ALA A 36 4.13 -0.88 2.95
N ALA A 37 3.17 -0.10 2.41
CA ALA A 37 2.70 -0.26 1.04
C ALA A 37 3.83 -0.08 0.02
N THR A 38 4.64 0.96 0.19
CA THR A 38 5.80 1.24 -0.67
C THR A 38 6.78 0.06 -0.63
N LYS A 39 7.15 -0.40 0.58
CA LYS A 39 8.03 -1.54 0.76
C LYS A 39 7.48 -2.79 0.07
N SER A 40 6.20 -3.11 0.27
CA SER A 40 5.56 -4.26 -0.37
C SER A 40 5.58 -4.17 -1.89
N PHE A 41 5.34 -3.00 -2.47
CA PHE A 41 5.41 -2.81 -3.93
C PHE A 41 6.82 -3.11 -4.49
N PHE A 42 7.85 -2.49 -3.92
CA PHE A 42 9.22 -2.66 -4.40
C PHE A 42 9.82 -4.04 -4.10
N SER A 43 9.38 -4.71 -3.02
CA SER A 43 9.93 -6.01 -2.62
C SER A 43 9.17 -7.21 -3.19
N THR A 44 8.01 -7.01 -3.81
CA THR A 44 7.22 -8.12 -4.36
C THR A 44 7.92 -8.70 -5.57
N LYS A 45 8.18 -10.01 -5.55
CA LYS A 45 8.76 -10.78 -6.66
C LYS A 45 7.84 -11.95 -6.98
N MET A 46 7.70 -12.24 -8.27
CA MET A 46 7.00 -13.41 -8.76
C MET A 46 7.85 -14.66 -8.51
N ILE A 47 7.20 -15.79 -8.21
CA ILE A 47 7.89 -17.06 -8.03
C ILE A 47 8.07 -17.71 -9.40
N GLN A 48 9.24 -18.29 -9.66
CA GLN A 48 9.50 -19.01 -10.92
C GLN A 48 8.47 -20.14 -11.11
N GLY A 49 7.76 -20.11 -12.25
CA GLY A 49 6.72 -21.09 -12.59
C GLY A 49 5.34 -20.84 -11.98
N SER A 50 5.13 -19.76 -11.20
CA SER A 50 3.78 -19.38 -10.74
C SER A 50 2.97 -18.68 -11.83
N SER A 51 1.70 -18.38 -11.55
CA SER A 51 0.83 -17.64 -12.47
C SER A 51 1.26 -16.19 -12.63
N VAL A 52 1.54 -15.77 -13.87
CA VAL A 52 1.83 -14.36 -14.22
C VAL A 52 0.59 -13.50 -13.99
N GLN A 53 -0.59 -14.03 -14.28
CA GLN A 53 -1.86 -13.30 -14.12
C GLN A 53 -2.11 -12.95 -12.65
N GLU A 54 -1.97 -13.92 -11.74
CA GLU A 54 -2.14 -13.70 -10.30
C GLU A 54 -1.14 -12.68 -9.77
N HIS A 55 0.11 -12.78 -10.24
CA HIS A 55 1.15 -11.82 -9.89
C HIS A 55 0.83 -10.41 -10.41
N GLY A 56 0.34 -10.29 -11.65
CA GLY A 56 -0.08 -9.02 -12.25
C GLY A 56 -1.21 -8.36 -11.46
N VAL A 57 -2.24 -9.12 -11.08
CA VAL A 57 -3.34 -8.62 -10.22
C VAL A 57 -2.82 -8.13 -8.87
N LYS A 58 -1.90 -8.88 -8.26
CA LYS A 58 -1.24 -8.47 -7.00
C LYS A 58 -0.49 -7.15 -7.16
N MET A 59 0.31 -7.00 -8.23
CA MET A 59 1.04 -5.76 -8.48
C MET A 59 0.09 -4.57 -8.74
N LEU A 60 -0.99 -4.76 -9.51
CA LEU A 60 -2.01 -3.74 -9.75
C LEU A 60 -2.68 -3.27 -8.45
N SER A 61 -3.06 -4.19 -7.57
CA SER A 61 -3.64 -3.82 -6.25
C SER A 61 -2.67 -3.01 -5.38
N LEU A 62 -1.36 -3.23 -5.51
CA LEU A 62 -0.35 -2.45 -4.81
C LEU A 62 -0.21 -1.04 -5.41
N VAL A 63 -0.33 -0.89 -6.73
CA VAL A 63 -0.37 0.41 -7.41
C VAL A 63 -1.58 1.23 -6.94
N GLU A 64 -2.77 0.64 -6.95
CA GLU A 64 -4.00 1.29 -6.46
C GLU A 64 -3.85 1.74 -5.01
N LYS A 65 -3.31 0.88 -4.15
CA LYS A 65 -3.05 1.21 -2.74
C LYS A 65 -2.08 2.38 -2.57
N LEU A 66 -1.07 2.52 -3.44
CA LEU A 66 -0.14 3.65 -3.39
C LEU A 66 -0.82 4.96 -3.81
N LYS A 67 -1.67 4.92 -4.83
CA LYS A 67 -2.50 6.06 -5.25
C LYS A 67 -3.42 6.53 -4.13
N ASP A 68 -4.11 5.61 -3.47
CA ASP A 68 -5.00 5.91 -2.33
C ASP A 68 -4.27 6.57 -1.16
N LEU A 69 -3.01 6.17 -0.92
CA LEU A 69 -2.16 6.70 0.15
C LEU A 69 -1.43 8.00 -0.23
N LYS A 70 -1.75 8.59 -1.38
CA LYS A 70 -1.06 9.77 -1.93
C LYS A 70 0.46 9.57 -2.02
N ALA A 71 0.86 8.36 -2.37
CA ALA A 71 2.23 7.91 -2.57
C ALA A 71 2.48 7.59 -4.05
N ASP A 72 1.77 8.28 -4.94
CA ASP A 72 1.76 8.01 -6.36
C ASP A 72 3.15 8.20 -6.96
N LEU A 73 3.45 7.41 -7.99
CA LEU A 73 4.69 7.41 -8.73
C LEU A 73 4.40 7.75 -10.19
N GLU A 74 5.44 8.08 -10.94
CA GLU A 74 5.29 8.21 -12.39
C GLU A 74 4.88 6.86 -13.00
N LYS A 75 4.03 6.90 -14.03
CA LYS A 75 3.55 5.69 -14.74
C LYS A 75 4.71 4.77 -15.11
N GLN A 76 5.82 5.35 -15.59
CA GLN A 76 7.00 4.59 -15.99
C GLN A 76 7.63 3.83 -14.82
N THR A 77 7.71 4.45 -13.64
CA THR A 77 8.25 3.80 -12.44
C THR A 77 7.42 2.59 -12.04
N TYR A 78 6.08 2.66 -12.17
CA TYR A 78 5.25 1.49 -11.90
C TYR A 78 5.54 0.34 -12.88
N ILE A 79 5.63 0.65 -14.17
CA ILE A 79 5.95 -0.33 -15.22
C ILE A 79 7.31 -0.98 -14.93
N ASP A 80 8.33 -0.17 -14.67
CA ASP A 80 9.70 -0.65 -14.41
C ASP A 80 9.75 -1.59 -13.20
N VAL A 81 9.04 -1.27 -12.11
CA VAL A 81 9.00 -2.13 -10.92
C VAL A 81 8.21 -3.41 -11.18
N ILE A 82 7.14 -3.35 -11.97
CA ILE A 82 6.38 -4.54 -12.39
C ILE A 82 7.28 -5.46 -13.23
N LEU A 83 8.00 -4.93 -14.22
CA LEU A 83 8.93 -5.73 -15.03
C LEU A 83 10.05 -6.34 -14.17
N GLN A 84 10.64 -5.55 -13.26
CA GLN A 84 11.67 -6.04 -12.31
C GLN A 84 11.15 -7.07 -11.31
N SER A 85 9.84 -7.17 -11.12
CA SER A 85 9.25 -8.16 -10.20
C SER A 85 9.14 -9.56 -10.84
N LEU A 86 9.28 -9.66 -12.16
CA LEU A 86 9.22 -10.93 -12.88
C LEU A 86 10.50 -11.76 -12.66
N PRO A 87 10.42 -13.09 -12.78
CA PRO A 87 11.59 -13.95 -12.68
C PRO A 87 12.51 -13.82 -13.92
N PRO A 88 13.79 -14.23 -13.82
CA PRO A 88 14.74 -14.15 -14.94
C PRO A 88 14.32 -14.89 -16.22
N SER A 89 13.43 -15.89 -16.10
CA SER A 89 12.85 -16.56 -17.28
C SER A 89 12.06 -15.62 -18.20
N PHE A 90 11.71 -14.42 -17.74
CA PHE A 90 11.03 -13.38 -18.51
C PHE A 90 11.99 -12.34 -19.09
N ASP A 91 13.31 -12.46 -18.92
CA ASP A 91 14.29 -11.52 -19.48
C ASP A 91 14.10 -11.28 -20.99
N PRO A 92 13.85 -12.32 -21.84
CA PRO A 92 13.58 -12.08 -23.26
C PRO A 92 12.35 -11.19 -23.50
N PHE A 93 11.30 -11.35 -22.68
CA PHE A 93 10.09 -10.52 -22.74
C PHE A 93 10.39 -9.08 -22.31
N ILE A 94 11.14 -8.89 -21.22
CA ILE A 94 11.51 -7.56 -20.70
C ILE A 94 12.34 -6.79 -21.73
N VAL A 95 13.35 -7.44 -22.32
CA VAL A 95 14.15 -6.84 -23.40
C VAL A 95 13.26 -6.46 -24.58
N ASN A 96 12.37 -7.36 -25.01
CA ASN A 96 11.44 -7.09 -26.10
C ASN A 96 10.50 -5.91 -25.79
N TYR A 97 9.96 -5.83 -24.57
CA TYR A 97 9.09 -4.74 -24.13
C TYR A 97 9.80 -3.38 -24.21
N ASN A 98 11.01 -3.31 -23.64
CA ASN A 98 11.80 -2.07 -23.60
C ASN A 98 12.30 -1.63 -24.98
N MET A 99 12.67 -2.59 -25.85
CA MET A 99 13.25 -2.29 -27.16
C MET A 99 12.21 -1.94 -28.22
N ASN A 100 11.03 -2.56 -28.17
CA ASN A 100 10.01 -2.42 -29.22
C ASN A 100 8.92 -1.39 -28.90
N GLY A 101 9.03 -0.67 -27.78
CA GLY A 101 8.09 0.39 -27.43
C GLY A 101 6.65 -0.13 -27.27
N LEU A 102 6.50 -1.30 -26.63
CA LEU A 102 5.19 -1.84 -26.20
C LEU A 102 4.57 -1.02 -25.04
N ASP A 103 5.07 0.19 -24.84
CA ASP A 103 4.87 1.09 -23.70
C ASP A 103 3.44 1.64 -23.53
N LYS A 104 2.50 1.12 -24.32
CA LYS A 104 1.18 1.73 -24.46
C LYS A 104 0.21 1.27 -23.36
N ASP A 105 0.18 -0.02 -23.01
CA ASP A 105 -1.04 -0.56 -22.38
C ASP A 105 -0.86 -1.36 -21.09
N LEU A 106 0.31 -1.39 -20.45
CA LEU A 106 0.51 -2.24 -19.26
C LEU A 106 -0.28 -1.75 -18.02
N LEU A 107 -0.64 -0.46 -18.01
CA LEU A 107 -1.41 0.22 -16.97
C LEU A 107 -2.44 1.20 -17.57
N SER A 108 -2.77 1.06 -18.86
CA SER A 108 -3.76 1.91 -19.56
C SER A 108 -5.17 1.62 -19.10
#